data_AF-A0A7W7Y6E0-F1
#
_entry.id   AF-A0A7W7Y6E0-F1
#
_cell.length_a   1.000
_cell.length_b   1.000
_cell.length_c   1.000
_cell.angle_alpha   90.00
_cell.angle_beta   90.00
_cell.angle_gamma   90.00
#
_symmetry.space_group_name_H-M   'P 1'
#
loop_
_entity.id
_entity.type
_entity.pdbx_description
1 polymer ?
#
loop_
_entity_poly.entity_id
_entity_poly.type
_entity_poly.pdbx_seq_one_letter_code
_entity_poly.pdbx_strand_id
1 'polypeptide(L)'
;MTTDVQIIGKPITEPSLYPSIPHFCETVMAGFPSPAQDYIERNLDLNELCIRNPTATYFVQAQGDSMIEGNIHPGDTLVVDRSLEPRHGDVVIAALQGELTMKRLELHPSLRLVPMNPSYQPIAIIPDEGLDILGVVTHVLHTLRQI
;
A
#
# COMPACT_ATOMS: atom_id res chain seq x y z
N MET A 1 -2.09 11.07 -20.98
CA MET A 1 -2.43 11.09 -19.54
C MET A 1 -2.34 9.65 -19.08
N THR A 2 -1.47 9.39 -18.09
CA THR A 2 -0.91 8.06 -17.81
C THR A 2 -1.52 7.58 -16.50
N THR A 3 -2.26 6.47 -16.55
CA THR A 3 -2.77 5.78 -15.37
C THR A 3 -1.59 5.35 -14.48
N ASP A 4 -1.54 5.87 -13.25
CA ASP A 4 -0.45 5.56 -12.29
C ASP A 4 -0.67 4.23 -11.54
N VAL A 5 -1.84 3.58 -11.69
CA VAL A 5 -2.18 2.41 -10.87
C VAL A 5 -3.18 1.46 -11.54
N GLN A 6 -3.03 0.15 -11.30
CA GLN A 6 -3.96 -0.88 -11.76
C GLN A 6 -4.48 -1.71 -10.59
N ILE A 7 -5.81 -1.85 -10.45
CA ILE A 7 -6.40 -2.72 -9.43
C ILE A 7 -6.13 -4.18 -9.81
N ILE A 8 -5.51 -4.95 -8.92
CA ILE A 8 -5.10 -6.34 -9.17
C ILE A 8 -6.06 -7.37 -8.57
N GLY A 9 -6.81 -7.01 -7.53
CA GLY A 9 -7.77 -7.94 -6.92
C GLY A 9 -8.24 -7.54 -5.52
N LYS A 10 -8.99 -8.46 -4.90
CA LYS A 10 -9.45 -8.40 -3.50
C LYS A 10 -8.77 -9.49 -2.68
N PRO A 11 -8.64 -9.32 -1.36
CA PRO A 11 -8.13 -10.39 -0.52
C PRO A 11 -9.04 -11.62 -0.53
N ILE A 12 -8.40 -12.77 -0.36
CA ILE A 12 -9.08 -14.05 -0.26
C ILE A 12 -9.69 -14.12 1.14
N THR A 13 -11.01 -14.18 1.22
CA THR A 13 -11.75 -14.22 2.49
C THR A 13 -12.05 -15.63 2.97
N GLU A 14 -11.83 -16.63 2.13
CA GLU A 14 -11.99 -18.05 2.47
C GLU A 14 -10.68 -18.61 3.04
N PRO A 15 -10.72 -19.50 4.05
CA PRO A 15 -9.51 -20.10 4.60
C PRO A 15 -8.78 -20.83 3.49
N SER A 16 -7.60 -20.32 3.14
CA SER A 16 -6.84 -20.84 2.03
C SER A 16 -6.25 -22.20 2.40
N LEU A 17 -6.33 -23.19 1.51
CA LEU A 17 -5.68 -24.50 1.63
C LEU A 17 -4.14 -24.41 1.49
N TYR A 18 -3.58 -23.21 1.35
CA TYR A 18 -2.14 -23.00 1.23
C TYR A 18 -1.48 -23.01 2.61
N PRO A 19 -0.34 -23.69 2.77
CA PRO A 19 0.42 -23.64 4.02
C PRO A 19 0.84 -22.19 4.28
N SER A 20 0.46 -21.67 5.45
CA SER A 20 0.86 -20.37 5.94
C SER A 20 2.38 -20.30 6.08
N ILE A 21 2.94 -19.11 5.85
CA ILE A 21 4.39 -18.91 5.85
C ILE A 21 4.85 -18.96 7.32
N PRO A 22 5.80 -19.82 7.70
CA PRO A 22 6.28 -19.87 9.08
C PRO A 22 6.93 -18.54 9.47
N HIS A 23 6.51 -17.96 10.60
CA HIS A 23 7.14 -16.75 11.15
C HIS A 23 8.35 -17.15 11.97
N PHE A 24 9.54 -16.75 11.55
CA PHE A 24 10.69 -16.73 12.44
C PHE A 24 10.63 -15.44 13.25
N CYS A 25 10.31 -15.56 14.55
CA CYS A 25 10.34 -14.46 15.50
C CYS A 25 11.79 -14.21 15.95
N GLU A 26 12.69 -13.95 15.00
CA GLU A 26 14.02 -13.44 15.28
C GLU A 26 14.12 -12.03 14.71
N THR A 27 14.44 -11.07 15.56
CA THR A 27 15.20 -9.93 15.08
C THR A 27 16.53 -10.52 14.62
N VAL A 28 16.81 -10.46 13.32
CA VAL A 28 18.10 -10.91 12.77
C VAL A 28 19.17 -9.92 13.24
N MET A 29 19.62 -10.07 14.48
CA MET A 29 20.94 -9.61 14.85
C MET A 29 21.93 -10.57 14.21
N ALA A 30 22.91 -10.04 13.48
CA ALA A 30 24.02 -10.83 12.97
C ALA A 30 24.81 -11.42 14.14
N GLY A 31 24.44 -12.63 14.59
CA GLY A 31 25.07 -13.32 15.72
C GLY A 31 24.26 -14.55 16.13
N PHE A 32 24.95 -15.68 16.32
CA PHE A 32 24.39 -17.00 16.64
C PHE A 32 23.34 -16.95 17.77
N PRO A 33 22.06 -17.28 17.50
CA PRO A 33 21.08 -17.48 18.55
C PRO A 33 21.23 -18.87 19.18
N SER A 34 21.17 -18.91 20.51
CA SER A 34 21.36 -20.11 21.32
C SER A 34 20.18 -21.10 21.17
N PRO A 35 20.43 -22.43 21.19
CA PRO A 35 19.46 -23.47 20.79
C PRO A 35 18.33 -23.77 21.80
N ALA A 36 18.11 -22.96 22.84
CA ALA A 36 17.25 -23.30 23.98
C ALA A 36 15.99 -22.42 24.13
N GLN A 37 15.58 -21.70 23.08
CA GLN A 37 14.30 -21.02 23.09
C GLN A 37 13.22 -22.00 22.61
N ASP A 38 12.28 -22.36 23.49
CA ASP A 38 11.02 -23.01 23.13
C ASP A 38 10.34 -22.17 22.03
N TYR A 39 10.52 -22.60 20.78
CA TYR A 39 10.11 -21.87 19.59
C TYR A 39 8.60 -22.06 19.45
N ILE A 40 7.82 -21.07 19.89
CA ILE A 40 6.42 -20.98 19.49
C ILE A 40 6.43 -20.59 18.01
N GLU A 41 6.37 -21.59 17.13
CA GLU A 41 6.12 -21.41 15.70
C GLU A 41 4.73 -20.80 15.52
N ARG A 42 4.64 -19.47 15.59
CA ARG A 42 3.46 -18.77 15.08
C ARG A 42 3.56 -18.75 13.57
N ASN A 43 2.57 -19.30 12.88
CA ASN A 43 2.45 -19.11 11.45
C ASN A 43 2.10 -17.63 11.17
N LEU A 44 2.79 -16.98 10.24
CA LEU A 44 2.45 -15.64 9.79
C LEU A 44 1.60 -15.73 8.53
N ASP A 45 0.39 -15.21 8.61
CA ASP A 45 -0.42 -14.93 7.43
C ASP A 45 -0.26 -13.46 7.05
N LEU A 46 0.13 -13.19 5.80
CA LEU A 46 0.23 -11.82 5.28
C LEU A 46 -1.12 -11.12 5.25
N ASN A 47 -2.23 -11.87 5.13
CA ASN A 47 -3.57 -11.30 5.26
C ASN A 47 -3.77 -10.80 6.69
N GLU A 48 -3.45 -11.58 7.73
CA GLU A 48 -3.58 -11.13 9.11
C GLU A 48 -2.65 -9.95 9.44
N LEU A 49 -1.46 -9.92 8.81
CA LEU A 49 -0.48 -8.85 9.02
C LEU A 49 -0.90 -7.54 8.36
N CYS A 50 -1.28 -7.59 7.08
CA CYS A 50 -1.49 -6.40 6.25
C CYS A 50 -2.96 -5.97 6.16
N ILE A 51 -3.91 -6.85 6.48
CA ILE A 51 -5.35 -6.68 6.18
C ILE A 51 -6.15 -6.69 7.47
N ARG A 52 -6.54 -5.49 7.91
CA ARG A 52 -7.42 -5.33 9.07
C ARG A 52 -8.88 -5.66 8.75
N ASN A 53 -9.34 -5.24 7.56
CA ASN A 53 -10.70 -5.47 7.11
C ASN A 53 -10.71 -6.03 5.68
N PRO A 54 -10.86 -7.37 5.51
CA PRO A 54 -10.81 -8.02 4.21
C PRO A 54 -11.87 -7.51 3.22
N THR A 55 -13.06 -7.13 3.69
CA THR A 55 -14.14 -6.66 2.82
C THR A 55 -13.91 -5.24 2.29
N ALA A 56 -13.12 -4.46 3.01
CA ALA A 56 -12.77 -3.08 2.68
C ALA A 56 -11.40 -2.94 1.99
N THR A 57 -10.60 -4.01 1.99
CA THR A 57 -9.24 -3.97 1.44
C THR A 57 -9.19 -4.46 0.00
N TYR A 58 -8.31 -3.89 -0.81
CA TYR A 58 -8.03 -4.34 -2.16
C TYR A 58 -6.57 -4.06 -2.53
N PHE A 59 -6.06 -4.78 -3.52
CA PHE A 59 -4.69 -4.65 -3.97
C PHE A 59 -4.61 -3.83 -5.25
N VAL A 60 -3.58 -2.99 -5.33
CA VAL A 60 -3.31 -2.12 -6.46
C VAL A 60 -1.84 -2.25 -6.85
N GLN A 61 -1.55 -2.38 -8.14
CA GLN A 61 -0.19 -2.36 -8.65
C GLN A 61 0.19 -0.94 -9.01
N ALA A 62 1.32 -0.46 -8.48
CA ALA A 62 1.90 0.82 -8.86
C ALA A 62 2.39 0.78 -10.31
N GLN A 63 2.03 1.79 -11.09
CA GLN A 63 2.51 2.03 -12.44
C GLN A 63 3.12 3.43 -12.51
N GLY A 64 4.27 3.54 -13.18
CA GLY A 64 5.00 4.81 -13.24
C GLY A 64 5.78 5.14 -11.97
N ASP A 65 6.43 6.29 -12.02
CA ASP A 65 7.50 6.72 -11.11
C ASP A 65 7.12 7.92 -10.24
N SER A 66 5.85 8.33 -10.25
CA SER A 66 5.38 9.56 -9.58
C SER A 66 5.49 9.53 -8.05
N MET A 67 5.82 8.37 -7.46
CA MET A 67 5.98 8.16 -6.01
C MET A 67 7.33 7.53 -5.63
N ILE A 68 8.36 7.64 -6.48
CA ILE A 68 9.69 7.04 -6.25
C ILE A 68 10.35 7.52 -4.94
N GLU A 69 10.25 8.79 -4.56
CA GLU A 69 10.82 9.28 -3.29
C GLU A 69 10.07 8.74 -2.06
N GLY A 70 8.87 8.19 -2.26
CA GLY A 70 8.13 7.43 -1.26
C GLY A 70 8.55 5.96 -1.16
N ASN A 71 9.61 5.54 -1.86
CA ASN A 71 10.01 4.14 -2.04
C ASN A 71 8.90 3.27 -2.66
N ILE A 72 8.04 3.86 -3.48
CA ILE A 72 7.04 3.13 -4.26
C ILE A 72 7.51 3.08 -5.70
N HIS A 73 7.82 1.88 -6.16
CA HIS A 73 8.39 1.63 -7.48
C HIS A 73 7.36 1.03 -8.44
N PRO A 74 7.53 1.21 -9.76
CA PRO A 74 6.70 0.53 -10.74
C PRO A 74 6.73 -0.99 -10.53
N GLY A 75 5.56 -1.61 -10.49
CA GLY A 75 5.40 -3.04 -10.25
C GLY A 75 5.13 -3.43 -8.80
N ASP A 76 5.29 -2.50 -7.84
CA ASP A 76 4.99 -2.77 -6.43
C ASP A 76 3.51 -3.05 -6.20
N THR A 77 3.22 -3.96 -5.27
CA THR A 77 1.86 -4.29 -4.86
C THR A 77 1.49 -3.49 -3.62
N LEU A 78 0.45 -2.68 -3.72
CA LEU A 78 -0.05 -1.79 -2.68
C LEU A 78 -1.28 -2.43 -2.03
N VAL A 79 -1.34 -2.35 -0.71
CA VAL A 79 -2.51 -2.76 0.08
C VAL A 79 -3.32 -1.52 0.41
N VAL A 80 -4.53 -1.44 -0.12
CA VAL A 80 -5.40 -0.25 0.00
C VAL A 80 -6.62 -0.58 0.84
N ASP A 81 -6.85 0.21 1.89
CA ASP A 81 -7.99 0.07 2.78
C ASP A 81 -8.97 1.23 2.55
N ARG A 82 -10.20 0.90 2.13
CA ARG A 82 -11.27 1.89 1.91
C ARG A 82 -12.04 2.28 3.18
N SER A 83 -11.86 1.56 4.28
CA SER A 83 -12.55 1.81 5.54
C SER A 83 -11.86 2.86 6.41
N LEU A 84 -10.61 3.22 6.06
CA LEU A 84 -9.86 4.27 6.75
C LEU A 84 -10.25 5.65 6.23
N GLU A 85 -10.49 6.58 7.15
CA GLU A 85 -10.61 8.00 6.82
C GLU A 85 -9.22 8.56 6.47
N PRO A 86 -9.04 9.13 5.27
CA PRO A 86 -7.74 9.62 4.81
C PRO A 86 -7.31 10.86 5.58
N ARG A 87 -6.05 10.88 6.03
CA ARG A 87 -5.47 11.96 6.83
C ARG A 87 -4.42 12.74 6.05
N HIS A 88 -4.08 13.92 6.56
CA HIS A 88 -2.99 14.72 6.01
C HIS A 88 -1.67 13.92 6.08
N GLY A 89 -0.98 13.81 4.95
CA GLY A 89 0.27 13.08 4.79
C GLY A 89 0.10 11.64 4.33
N ASP A 90 -1.12 11.10 4.32
CA ASP A 90 -1.36 9.72 3.89
C ASP A 90 -1.17 9.58 2.38
N VAL A 91 -0.69 8.41 1.94
CA VAL A 91 -0.71 8.03 0.53
C VAL A 91 -2.09 7.47 0.21
N VAL A 92 -2.77 8.06 -0.77
CA VAL A 92 -4.13 7.68 -1.14
C VAL A 92 -4.22 7.28 -2.60
N ILE A 93 -5.15 6.36 -2.88
CA ILE A 93 -5.64 6.14 -4.23
C ILE A 93 -6.84 7.04 -4.43
N ALA A 94 -6.75 7.93 -5.41
CA ALA A 94 -7.81 8.87 -5.75
C ALA A 94 -8.20 8.72 -7.22
N ALA A 95 -9.48 8.88 -7.51
CA ALA A 95 -9.99 9.09 -8.85
C ALA A 95 -10.19 10.59 -9.05
N LEU A 96 -9.47 11.17 -10.02
CA LEU A 96 -9.63 12.55 -10.44
C LEU A 96 -10.21 12.55 -11.85
N GLN A 97 -11.40 13.12 -12.03
CA GLN A 97 -12.12 13.12 -13.33
C GLN A 97 -12.27 11.71 -13.95
N GLY A 98 -12.38 10.68 -13.11
CA GLY A 98 -12.50 9.28 -13.54
C GLY A 98 -11.16 8.58 -13.81
N GLU A 99 -10.02 9.27 -13.73
CA GLU A 99 -8.70 8.66 -13.84
C GLU A 99 -8.12 8.32 -12.46
N LEU A 100 -7.61 7.09 -12.31
CA LEU A 100 -6.99 6.64 -11.07
C LEU A 100 -5.55 7.18 -10.96
N THR A 101 -5.26 7.80 -9.82
CA THR A 101 -3.93 8.25 -9.44
C THR A 101 -3.60 7.88 -8.00
N MET A 102 -2.31 7.76 -7.73
CA MET A 102 -1.76 7.59 -6.38
C MET A 102 -0.88 8.78 -6.06
N LYS A 103 -1.17 9.47 -4.96
CA LYS A 103 -0.43 10.66 -4.51
C LYS A 103 -0.52 10.77 -2.98
N ARG A 104 0.35 11.60 -2.39
CA ARG A 104 0.25 12.00 -0.99
C ARG A 104 -0.85 13.05 -0.82
N LEU A 105 -1.78 12.81 0.10
CA LEU A 105 -2.87 13.73 0.41
C LEU A 105 -2.37 14.84 1.34
N GLU A 106 -2.46 16.09 0.89
CA GLU A 106 -2.22 17.26 1.74
C GLU A 106 -3.52 18.03 1.94
N LEU A 107 -4.08 17.98 3.15
CA LEU A 107 -5.29 18.73 3.52
C LEU A 107 -5.04 20.20 3.89
N HIS A 108 -3.81 20.53 4.33
CA HIS A 108 -3.44 21.85 4.83
C HIS A 108 -2.15 22.32 4.14
N PRO A 109 -2.04 23.62 3.79
CA PRO A 109 -3.01 24.70 4.01
C PRO A 109 -4.21 24.67 3.05
N SER A 110 -4.18 23.82 2.04
CA SER A 110 -5.27 23.62 1.06
C SER A 110 -5.22 22.18 0.55
N LEU A 111 -6.34 21.63 0.11
CA LEU A 111 -6.44 20.29 -0.44
C LEU A 111 -5.59 20.13 -1.72
N ARG A 112 -4.58 19.25 -1.66
CA ARG A 112 -3.69 18.95 -2.79
C ARG A 112 -3.35 17.46 -2.81
N LEU A 113 -3.11 16.95 -4.01
CA LEU A 113 -2.48 15.66 -4.25
C LEU A 113 -1.03 15.91 -4.68
N VAL A 114 -0.10 15.51 -3.83
CA VAL A 114 1.32 15.78 -4.00
C VAL A 114 2.05 14.51 -4.46
N PRO A 115 2.69 14.52 -5.64
CA PRO A 115 3.56 13.43 -6.04
C PRO A 115 4.81 13.40 -5.16
N MET A 116 5.31 12.20 -4.87
CA MET A 116 6.62 12.01 -4.24
C MET A 116 7.67 11.77 -5.33
N ASN A 117 7.74 12.69 -6.29
CA ASN A 117 8.76 12.75 -7.32
C ASN A 117 8.88 14.21 -7.80
N PRO A 118 10.07 14.84 -7.71
CA PRO A 118 10.28 16.25 -8.04
C PRO A 118 10.04 16.58 -9.52
N SER A 119 10.02 15.56 -10.39
CA SER A 119 9.70 15.71 -11.81
C SER A 119 8.21 15.98 -12.06
N TYR A 120 7.35 15.81 -11.04
CA TYR A 120 5.90 15.96 -11.15
C TYR A 120 5.42 17.13 -10.30
N GLN A 121 4.41 17.84 -10.80
CA GLN A 121 3.84 18.99 -10.11
C GLN A 121 2.69 18.56 -9.17
N PRO A 122 2.58 19.17 -7.97
CA PRO A 122 1.41 19.02 -7.11
C PRO A 122 0.13 19.41 -7.83
N ILE A 123 -0.92 18.61 -7.64
CA ILE A 123 -2.24 18.87 -8.20
C ILE A 123 -3.09 19.51 -7.10
N ALA A 124 -3.42 20.79 -7.27
CA ALA A 124 -4.35 21.47 -6.38
C ALA A 124 -5.78 21.05 -6.74
N ILE A 125 -6.56 20.64 -5.73
CA ILE A 125 -7.92 20.16 -5.95
C ILE A 125 -8.89 21.30 -5.68
N ILE A 126 -9.67 21.66 -6.70
CA ILE A 126 -10.77 22.61 -6.55
C ILE A 126 -11.99 21.82 -6.04
N PRO A 127 -12.79 22.34 -5.09
CA PRO A 127 -13.94 21.63 -4.52
C PRO A 127 -14.95 21.10 -5.55
N ASP A 128 -15.00 21.68 -6.74
CA ASP A 128 -15.95 21.36 -7.81
C ASP A 128 -15.38 20.42 -8.88
N GLU A 129 -14.09 20.04 -8.79
CA GLU A 129 -13.42 19.22 -9.82
C GLU A 129 -13.66 17.71 -9.71
N GLY A 130 -14.39 17.25 -8.69
CA GLY A 130 -14.71 15.84 -8.49
C GLY A 130 -13.45 15.03 -8.14
N LEU A 131 -13.12 15.01 -6.84
CA LEU A 131 -12.10 14.13 -6.27
C LEU A 131 -12.79 13.03 -5.46
N ASP A 132 -12.60 11.78 -5.88
CA ASP A 132 -13.05 10.62 -5.13
C ASP A 132 -11.85 9.88 -4.54
N ILE A 133 -11.72 9.86 -3.21
CA ILE A 133 -10.70 9.05 -2.54
C ILE A 133 -11.23 7.62 -2.42
N LEU A 134 -10.57 6.67 -3.08
CA LEU A 134 -10.97 5.27 -3.10
C LEU A 134 -10.42 4.47 -1.91
N GLY A 135 -9.37 4.99 -1.25
CA GLY A 135 -8.82 4.38 -0.05
C GLY A 135 -7.41 4.85 0.28
N VAL A 136 -6.94 4.44 1.46
CA VAL A 136 -5.62 4.76 1.99
C VAL A 136 -4.68 3.59 1.76
N VAL A 137 -3.48 3.87 1.24
CA VAL A 137 -2.43 2.87 1.10
C VAL A 137 -1.82 2.62 2.48
N THR A 138 -1.91 1.39 2.96
CA THR A 138 -1.42 1.00 4.29
C THR A 138 -0.07 0.30 4.24
N HIS A 139 0.17 -0.48 3.17
CA HIS A 139 1.39 -1.27 3.01
C HIS A 139 1.84 -1.28 1.54
N VAL A 140 3.14 -1.38 1.34
CA VAL A 140 3.79 -1.53 0.03
C VAL A 140 4.60 -2.82 0.06
N LEU A 141 4.31 -3.72 -0.88
CA LEU A 141 5.02 -4.97 -1.07
C LEU A 141 5.99 -4.81 -2.24
N HIS A 142 7.26 -4.59 -1.89
CA HIS A 142 8.34 -4.40 -2.85
C HIS A 142 9.01 -5.74 -3.18
N THR A 143 8.96 -6.15 -4.45
CA THR A 143 9.52 -7.42 -4.90
C THR A 143 10.94 -7.23 -5.42
N LEU A 144 11.93 -7.69 -4.65
CA LEU A 144 13.35 -7.51 -4.99
C LEU A 144 13.86 -8.48 -6.06
N ARG A 145 13.20 -9.62 -6.25
CA ARG A 145 13.59 -10.64 -7.21
C ARG A 145 12.37 -11.08 -8.00
N GLN A 146 12.41 -10.86 -9.31
CA GLN A 146 11.44 -11.46 -10.22
C GLN A 146 11.74 -12.96 -10.32
N ILE A 147 10.72 -13.76 -10.06
CA ILE A 147 10.77 -15.24 -9.98
C ILE A 147 10.08 -15.82 -11.20
#